data_AF-A0A8S7U9V4-F1
#
_entry.id   AF-A0A8S7U9V4-F1
#
_cell.length_a   1.000
_cell.length_b   1.000
_cell.length_c   1.000
_cell.angle_alpha   90.00
_cell.angle_beta   90.00
_cell.angle_gamma   90.00
#
_symmetry.space_group_name_H-M   'P 1'
#
loop_
_entity.id
_entity.type
_entity.pdbx_description
1 polymer ?
#
loop_
_entity_poly.entity_id
_entity_poly.type
_entity_poly.pdbx_seq_one_letter_code
_entity_poly.pdbx_strand_id
1 'polypeptide(L)'
;MNGLILTTSGAAEIEAAYQNGQTVTVRHVLLGDGGGRALPSTPDEMAAMTSLYGEFGQEPFSDGAVEEGFISGDIVIDCKSYPGKTLRELGMISDRGTLIAYGRYPDTFLPDQTDSVIKEVILTLVLGLTHAQNVVLEVDPDRAIITQEIGDRRYLQRKKNLSDVEDKDEAVENLGLKPTVDKAKNAVQRDGDTMTGELKIRGVNALRIFNEAFGLIFRRSEDYLHFIPTQEDHGENGDIGPLRPI
;
A
#
# COMPACT_ATOMS: atom_id res chain seq x y z
N MET A 1 0.09 -28.90 24.17
CA MET A 1 1.12 -27.85 24.00
C MET A 1 0.50 -26.61 24.61
N ASN A 2 0.97 -26.17 25.78
CA ASN A 2 0.37 -25.01 26.43
C ASN A 2 0.73 -23.78 25.56
N GLY A 3 -0.27 -23.09 25.04
CA GLY A 3 -0.09 -21.90 24.21
C GLY A 3 0.50 -20.73 24.99
N LEU A 4 0.43 -19.53 24.41
CA LEU A 4 0.76 -18.31 25.14
C LEU A 4 -0.20 -18.11 26.31
N ILE A 5 0.36 -17.67 27.45
CA ILE A 5 -0.38 -17.29 28.64
C ILE A 5 -0.25 -15.78 28.82
N LEU A 6 -1.37 -15.10 29.01
CA LEU A 6 -1.42 -13.69 29.36
C LEU A 6 -0.70 -13.48 30.71
N THR A 7 0.26 -12.56 30.76
CA THR A 7 0.94 -12.24 32.02
C THR A 7 0.09 -11.31 32.87
N THR A 8 0.34 -11.28 34.19
CA THR A 8 -0.31 -10.33 35.10
C THR A 8 0.00 -8.88 34.71
N SER A 9 1.23 -8.61 34.26
CA SER A 9 1.62 -7.26 33.81
C SER A 9 0.92 -6.87 32.51
N GLY A 10 0.80 -7.80 31.56
CA GLY A 10 0.08 -7.62 30.31
C GLY A 10 -1.41 -7.40 30.51
N ALA A 11 -2.04 -8.19 31.38
CA ALA A 11 -3.44 -8.00 31.75
C ALA A 11 -3.68 -6.59 32.33
N ALA A 12 -2.83 -6.15 33.26
CA ALA A 12 -2.93 -4.82 33.86
C ALA A 12 -2.78 -3.69 32.84
N GLU A 13 -1.86 -3.83 31.87
CA GLU A 13 -1.69 -2.83 30.81
C GLU A 13 -2.90 -2.76 29.88
N ILE A 14 -3.45 -3.91 29.47
CA ILE A 14 -4.63 -3.99 28.61
C ILE A 14 -5.87 -3.43 29.32
N GLU A 15 -6.07 -3.78 30.59
CA GLU A 15 -7.16 -3.23 31.40
C GLU A 15 -7.04 -1.71 31.55
N ALA A 16 -5.84 -1.20 31.83
CA ALA A 16 -5.61 0.24 31.92
C ALA A 16 -5.87 0.95 30.58
N ALA A 17 -5.46 0.37 29.45
CA ALA A 17 -5.77 0.91 28.13
C ALA A 17 -7.29 0.94 27.89
N TYR A 18 -8.00 -0.14 28.20
CA TYR A 18 -9.45 -0.23 28.09
C TYR A 18 -10.17 0.86 28.91
N GLN A 19 -9.81 1.03 30.19
CA GLN A 19 -10.42 2.06 31.05
C GLN A 19 -10.18 3.49 30.56
N ASN A 20 -9.07 3.71 29.84
CA ASN A 20 -8.71 5.01 29.28
C ASN A 20 -9.17 5.22 27.83
N GLY A 21 -9.88 4.27 27.22
CA GLY A 21 -10.26 4.33 25.80
C GLY A 21 -9.07 4.29 24.84
N GLN A 22 -7.96 3.68 25.27
CA GLN A 22 -6.73 3.50 24.50
C GLN A 22 -6.59 2.04 24.03
N THR A 23 -5.62 1.82 23.15
CA THR A 23 -5.17 0.50 22.71
C THR A 23 -3.75 0.22 23.17
N VAL A 24 -3.42 -1.05 23.37
CA VAL A 24 -2.05 -1.55 23.59
C VAL A 24 -1.51 -2.05 22.26
N THR A 25 -0.35 -1.55 21.84
CA THR A 25 0.32 -2.02 20.63
C THR A 25 1.35 -3.09 21.03
N VAL A 26 1.20 -4.30 20.53
CA VAL A 26 2.19 -5.37 20.68
C VAL A 26 3.14 -5.30 19.49
N ARG A 27 4.41 -5.05 19.77
CA ARG A 27 5.39 -4.67 18.75
C ARG A 27 6.18 -5.86 18.20
N HIS A 28 6.64 -6.75 19.09
CA HIS A 28 7.48 -7.87 18.69
C HIS A 28 7.13 -9.13 19.48
N VAL A 29 7.62 -10.25 18.96
CA VAL A 29 7.74 -11.51 19.68
C VAL A 29 9.20 -11.73 20.05
N LEU A 30 9.46 -11.79 21.35
CA LEU A 30 10.75 -12.15 21.93
C LEU A 30 10.98 -13.65 21.80
N LEU A 31 12.22 -14.02 21.49
CA LEU A 31 12.69 -15.40 21.34
C LEU A 31 13.71 -15.70 22.44
N GLY A 32 13.57 -16.84 23.12
CA GLY A 32 14.49 -17.21 24.19
C GLY A 32 14.88 -18.69 24.24
N ASP A 33 16.07 -18.95 24.80
CA ASP A 33 16.65 -20.27 25.04
C ASP A 33 16.52 -20.74 26.51
N GLY A 34 15.83 -19.96 27.33
CA GLY A 34 15.62 -20.24 28.76
C GLY A 34 16.84 -19.99 29.64
N GLY A 35 17.98 -19.55 29.09
CA GLY A 35 19.17 -19.19 29.87
C GLY A 35 19.75 -20.36 30.69
N GLY A 36 19.52 -21.60 30.24
CA GLY A 36 19.89 -22.83 30.98
C GLY A 36 19.06 -23.12 32.23
N ARG A 37 17.98 -22.37 32.48
CA ARG A 37 17.09 -22.55 33.63
C ARG A 37 15.96 -23.53 33.32
N ALA A 38 15.34 -24.04 34.39
CA ALA A 38 14.05 -24.70 34.30
C ALA A 38 12.99 -23.65 33.97
N LEU A 39 12.29 -23.83 32.84
CA LEU A 39 11.23 -22.92 32.43
C LEU A 39 9.99 -23.07 33.32
N PRO A 40 9.15 -22.02 33.46
CA PRO A 40 7.89 -22.07 34.19
C PRO A 40 7.03 -23.24 33.72
N SER A 41 6.43 -23.99 34.63
CA SER A 41 5.71 -25.24 34.29
C SER A 41 4.21 -25.16 34.52
N THR A 42 3.77 -24.22 35.35
CA THR A 42 2.36 -23.99 35.65
C THR A 42 1.86 -22.69 35.01
N PRO A 43 0.55 -22.56 34.73
CA PRO A 43 -0.02 -21.31 34.23
C PRO A 43 0.26 -20.10 35.13
N ASP A 44 0.23 -20.27 36.46
CA ASP A 44 0.47 -19.19 37.42
C ASP A 44 1.94 -18.70 37.36
N GLU A 45 2.89 -19.62 37.25
CA GLU A 45 4.31 -19.25 37.07
C GLU A 45 4.53 -18.52 35.73
N MET A 46 3.85 -18.95 34.66
CA MET A 46 3.92 -18.29 33.35
C MET A 46 3.27 -16.90 33.38
N ALA A 47 2.15 -16.75 34.09
CA ALA A 47 1.47 -15.47 34.24
C ALA A 47 2.29 -14.46 35.06
N ALA A 48 3.10 -14.93 36.01
CA ALA A 48 3.97 -14.08 36.82
C ALA A 48 5.22 -13.57 36.08
N MET A 49 5.49 -14.05 34.85
CA MET A 49 6.66 -13.65 34.09
C MET A 49 6.60 -12.17 33.68
N THR A 50 7.75 -11.50 33.76
CA THR A 50 7.93 -10.09 33.36
C THR A 50 8.99 -9.92 32.26
N SER A 51 9.81 -10.95 32.03
CA SER A 51 10.79 -11.04 30.95
C SER A 51 11.02 -12.52 30.59
N LEU A 52 11.68 -12.81 29.46
CA LEU A 52 12.18 -14.17 29.19
C LEU A 52 13.37 -14.50 30.11
N TYR A 53 13.65 -15.79 30.33
CA TYR A 53 14.82 -16.22 31.11
C TYR A 53 16.13 -16.16 30.33
N GLY A 54 16.08 -16.33 29.01
CA GLY A 54 17.24 -16.26 28.13
C GLY A 54 16.88 -15.70 26.76
N GLU A 55 16.42 -14.45 26.73
CA GLU A 55 16.18 -13.74 25.47
C GLU A 55 17.45 -13.70 24.62
N PHE A 56 17.36 -14.10 23.36
CA PHE A 56 18.45 -14.01 22.40
C PHE A 56 18.09 -13.20 21.15
N GLY A 57 16.82 -12.82 20.99
CA GLY A 57 16.34 -12.19 19.77
C GLY A 57 14.88 -11.78 19.86
N GLN A 58 14.42 -11.09 18.83
CA GLN A 58 13.04 -10.66 18.68
C GLN A 58 12.67 -10.62 17.20
N GLU A 59 11.41 -10.92 16.90
CA GLU A 59 10.87 -10.90 15.54
C GLU A 59 9.62 -10.03 15.48
N PRO A 60 9.44 -9.21 14.42
CA PRO A 60 8.19 -8.52 14.21
C PRO A 60 7.10 -9.49 13.75
N PHE A 61 5.84 -9.06 13.86
CA PHE A 61 4.73 -9.82 13.27
C PHE A 61 4.78 -9.74 11.74
N SER A 62 4.65 -10.88 11.09
CA SER A 62 4.51 -11.01 9.65
C SER A 62 3.05 -10.97 9.20
N ASP A 63 2.13 -11.38 10.08
CA ASP A 63 0.70 -11.18 9.90
C ASP A 63 0.02 -11.10 11.27
N GLY A 64 -1.21 -10.59 11.30
CA GLY A 64 -1.95 -10.43 12.54
C GLY A 64 -3.45 -10.36 12.31
N ALA A 65 -4.21 -11.00 13.18
CA ALA A 65 -5.66 -10.92 13.25
C ALA A 65 -6.12 -10.65 14.68
N VAL A 66 -7.17 -9.83 14.78
CA VAL A 66 -7.85 -9.54 16.04
C VAL A 66 -9.29 -10.01 15.88
N GLU A 67 -9.68 -10.97 16.71
CA GLU A 67 -11.02 -11.53 16.74
C GLU A 67 -11.64 -11.38 18.15
N GLU A 68 -12.94 -11.62 18.26
CA GLU A 68 -13.58 -11.60 19.57
C GLU A 68 -13.03 -12.74 20.44
N GLY A 69 -12.43 -12.38 21.57
CA GLY A 69 -11.89 -13.35 22.54
C GLY A 69 -10.44 -13.77 22.31
N PHE A 70 -9.80 -13.43 21.19
CA PHE A 70 -8.39 -13.73 20.97
C PHE A 70 -7.72 -12.83 19.93
N ILE A 71 -6.39 -12.78 20.00
CA ILE A 71 -5.54 -12.26 18.94
C ILE A 71 -4.66 -13.40 18.42
N SER A 72 -4.35 -13.36 17.13
CA SER A 72 -3.37 -14.25 16.51
C SER A 72 -2.36 -13.45 15.71
N GLY A 73 -1.11 -13.89 15.72
CA GLY A 73 -0.06 -13.27 14.95
C GLY A 73 0.94 -14.29 14.48
N ASP A 74 1.42 -14.13 13.25
CA ASP A 74 2.47 -14.96 12.68
C ASP A 74 3.81 -14.25 12.79
N ILE A 75 4.88 -15.02 13.00
CA ILE A 75 6.26 -14.54 12.87
C ILE A 75 7.09 -15.48 12.00
N VAL A 76 8.10 -14.93 11.33
CA VAL A 76 9.12 -15.67 10.59
C VAL A 76 10.45 -15.52 11.32
N ILE A 77 11.02 -16.64 11.75
CA ILE A 77 12.35 -16.69 12.33
C ILE A 77 13.33 -17.13 11.24
N ASP A 78 14.16 -16.21 10.76
CA ASP A 78 15.29 -16.55 9.90
C ASP A 78 16.42 -17.14 10.75
N CYS A 79 16.70 -18.45 10.61
CA CYS A 79 17.72 -19.09 11.45
C CYS A 79 19.12 -18.51 11.20
N LYS A 80 19.37 -17.84 10.05
CA LYS A 80 20.63 -17.12 9.79
C LYS A 80 20.89 -16.01 10.81
N SER A 81 19.83 -15.43 11.38
CA SER A 81 19.94 -14.37 12.39
C SER A 81 20.30 -14.90 13.78
N TYR A 82 20.07 -16.19 14.04
CA TYR A 82 20.27 -16.83 15.35
C TYR A 82 21.08 -18.14 15.26
N PRO A 83 22.32 -18.08 14.73
CA PRO A 83 23.15 -19.26 14.51
C PRO A 83 23.41 -20.04 15.81
N GLY A 84 23.08 -21.34 15.80
CA GLY A 84 23.36 -22.28 16.91
C GLY A 84 22.48 -22.10 18.15
N LYS A 85 21.43 -21.26 18.09
CA LYS A 85 20.49 -21.06 19.20
C LYS A 85 19.44 -22.16 19.25
N THR A 86 18.87 -22.38 20.44
CA THR A 86 17.74 -23.30 20.64
C THR A 86 16.57 -22.50 21.17
N LEU A 87 15.49 -22.39 20.40
CA LEU A 87 14.24 -21.77 20.84
C LEU A 87 13.53 -22.68 21.85
N ARG A 88 13.15 -22.12 22.99
CA ARG A 88 12.46 -22.82 24.09
C ARG A 88 11.35 -22.00 24.76
N GLU A 89 11.40 -20.68 24.61
CA GLU A 89 10.39 -19.77 25.13
C GLU A 89 10.14 -18.61 24.17
N LEU A 90 8.94 -18.05 24.25
CA LEU A 90 8.42 -16.97 23.43
C LEU A 90 7.76 -15.93 24.33
N GLY A 91 7.82 -14.66 23.95
CA GLY A 91 7.15 -13.59 24.67
C GLY A 91 6.55 -12.56 23.71
N MET A 92 5.34 -12.06 23.97
CA MET A 92 4.80 -10.91 23.24
C MET A 92 5.10 -9.64 24.03
N ILE A 93 5.72 -8.63 23.43
CA ILE A 93 6.09 -7.39 24.13
C ILE A 93 5.35 -6.18 23.55
N SER A 94 4.84 -5.31 24.42
CA SER A 94 4.21 -4.05 24.01
C SER A 94 5.22 -2.98 23.61
N ASP A 95 4.73 -1.93 22.95
CA ASP A 95 5.48 -0.71 22.63
C ASP A 95 6.02 0.00 23.90
N ARG A 96 5.40 -0.23 25.06
CA ARG A 96 5.85 0.25 26.38
C ARG A 96 6.90 -0.66 27.04
N GLY A 97 7.24 -1.78 26.42
CA GLY A 97 8.20 -2.75 26.94
C GLY A 97 7.61 -3.75 27.95
N THR A 98 6.29 -3.84 28.07
CA THR A 98 5.65 -4.81 28.97
C THR A 98 5.52 -6.16 28.28
N LEU A 99 5.95 -7.23 28.94
CA LEU A 99 5.71 -8.60 28.47
C LEU A 99 4.21 -8.91 28.59
N ILE A 100 3.48 -8.85 27.48
CA ILE A 100 2.05 -9.10 27.40
C ILE A 100 1.73 -10.57 27.62
N ALA A 101 2.45 -11.46 26.95
CA ALA A 101 2.23 -12.89 27.06
C ALA A 101 3.55 -13.66 27.10
N TYR A 102 3.54 -14.79 27.79
CA TYR A 102 4.66 -15.71 27.88
C TYR A 102 4.23 -17.10 27.40
N GLY A 103 5.07 -17.76 26.60
CA GLY A 103 4.79 -19.07 26.05
C GLY A 103 6.01 -19.96 26.09
N ARG A 104 5.80 -21.25 26.38
CA ARG A 104 6.83 -22.26 26.20
C ARG A 104 6.75 -22.85 24.81
N TYR A 105 7.91 -23.07 24.22
CA TYR A 105 8.03 -23.69 22.92
C TYR A 105 8.87 -24.97 23.01
N PRO A 106 8.54 -26.04 22.26
CA PRO A 106 9.39 -27.21 22.20
C PRO A 106 10.81 -26.86 21.77
N ASP A 107 11.80 -27.51 22.39
CA ASP A 107 13.22 -27.28 22.10
C ASP A 107 13.49 -27.41 20.58
N THR A 108 13.76 -26.28 19.93
CA THR A 108 13.90 -26.19 18.47
C THR A 108 15.24 -25.56 18.12
N PHE A 109 16.14 -26.36 17.55
CA PHE A 109 17.46 -25.91 17.14
C PHE A 109 17.40 -25.08 15.85
N LEU A 110 18.01 -23.90 15.90
CA LEU A 110 18.18 -22.97 14.78
C LEU A 110 19.59 -23.18 14.21
N PRO A 111 19.73 -23.94 13.10
CA PRO A 111 21.03 -24.32 12.58
C PRO A 111 21.78 -23.14 11.97
N ASP A 112 23.10 -23.19 12.04
CA ASP A 112 23.98 -22.31 11.27
C ASP A 112 23.66 -22.44 9.78
N GLN A 113 23.55 -21.29 9.12
CA GLN A 113 23.26 -21.22 7.70
C GLN A 113 24.48 -20.77 6.91
N THR A 114 24.65 -21.39 5.75
CA THR A 114 25.56 -20.92 4.70
C THR A 114 24.72 -20.31 3.58
N ASP A 115 25.32 -19.57 2.65
CA ASP A 115 24.58 -18.96 1.53
C ASP A 115 23.86 -19.99 0.62
N SER A 116 24.13 -21.29 0.79
CA SER A 116 23.46 -22.38 0.06
C SER A 116 22.31 -23.06 0.82
N VAL A 117 22.09 -22.73 2.10
CA VAL A 117 21.04 -23.34 2.94
C VAL A 117 20.30 -22.25 3.68
N ILE A 118 19.07 -21.97 3.23
CA ILE A 118 18.14 -21.05 3.90
C ILE A 118 17.04 -21.89 4.55
N LYS A 119 16.86 -21.71 5.84
CA LYS A 119 15.81 -22.33 6.66
C LYS A 119 15.12 -21.25 7.48
N GLU A 120 13.80 -21.19 7.38
CA GLU A 120 12.95 -20.33 8.18
C GLU A 120 12.08 -21.19 9.08
N VAL A 121 11.72 -20.65 10.25
CA VAL A 121 10.72 -21.24 11.14
C VAL A 121 9.55 -20.26 11.22
N ILE A 122 8.38 -20.71 10.79
CA ILE A 122 7.14 -19.92 10.83
C ILE A 122 6.36 -20.35 12.07
N LEU A 123 6.01 -19.39 12.92
CA LEU A 123 5.24 -19.63 14.14
C LEU A 123 3.94 -18.83 14.12
N THR A 124 2.82 -19.53 14.31
CA THR A 124 1.52 -18.90 14.59
C THR A 124 1.31 -18.85 16.09
N LEU A 125 1.18 -17.64 16.62
CA LEU A 125 0.93 -17.36 18.03
C LEU A 125 -0.54 -17.00 18.21
N VAL A 126 -1.17 -17.58 19.23
CA VAL A 126 -2.57 -17.29 19.57
C VAL A 126 -2.65 -16.98 21.07
N LEU A 127 -3.28 -15.86 21.40
CA LEU A 127 -3.46 -15.40 22.77
C LEU A 127 -4.94 -15.07 23.02
N GLY A 128 -5.55 -15.78 23.98
CA GLY A 128 -6.92 -15.48 24.42
C GLY A 128 -6.98 -14.22 25.28
N LEU A 129 -7.92 -13.32 25.00
CA LEU A 129 -8.08 -12.04 25.66
C LEU A 129 -9.56 -11.68 25.84
N THR A 130 -9.94 -11.17 27.00
CA THR A 130 -11.29 -10.61 27.22
C THR A 130 -11.51 -9.31 26.44
N HIS A 131 -10.47 -8.47 26.33
CA HIS A 131 -10.51 -7.17 25.66
C HIS A 131 -9.61 -7.15 24.40
N ALA A 132 -9.78 -8.15 23.52
CA ALA A 132 -8.95 -8.29 22.31
C ALA A 132 -8.98 -7.05 21.40
N GLN A 133 -10.12 -6.35 21.30
CA GLN A 133 -10.26 -5.13 20.49
C GLN A 133 -9.40 -3.95 20.98
N ASN A 134 -8.93 -3.99 22.22
CA ASN A 134 -8.03 -2.98 22.78
C ASN A 134 -6.56 -3.33 22.56
N VAL A 135 -6.26 -4.35 21.76
CA VAL A 135 -4.90 -4.74 21.41
C VAL A 135 -4.72 -4.68 19.90
N VAL A 136 -3.61 -4.08 19.48
CA VAL A 136 -3.20 -4.00 18.08
C VAL A 136 -1.86 -4.70 17.93
N LEU A 137 -1.70 -5.53 16.91
CA LEU A 137 -0.40 -6.11 16.55
C LEU A 137 0.28 -5.21 15.51
N GLU A 138 1.53 -4.83 15.78
CA GLU A 138 2.35 -4.10 14.82
C GLU A 138 2.95 -5.09 13.81
N VAL A 139 2.39 -5.11 12.59
CA VAL A 139 2.84 -5.99 11.50
C VAL A 139 3.90 -5.27 10.67
N ASP A 140 5.06 -5.89 10.50
CA ASP A 140 6.12 -5.40 9.61
C ASP A 140 5.82 -5.82 8.16
N PRO A 141 5.55 -4.86 7.25
CA PRO A 141 5.21 -5.15 5.87
C PRO A 141 6.36 -5.79 5.08
N ASP A 142 7.61 -5.62 5.50
CA ASP A 142 8.80 -6.18 4.83
C ASP A 142 9.08 -7.63 5.25
N ARG A 143 8.53 -8.06 6.39
CA ARG A 143 8.63 -9.44 6.90
C ARG A 143 7.33 -10.23 6.78
N ALA A 144 6.29 -9.65 6.18
CA ALA A 144 5.03 -10.34 6.02
C ALA A 144 5.18 -11.63 5.19
N ILE A 145 4.70 -12.77 5.71
CA ILE A 145 4.50 -13.99 4.92
C ILE A 145 3.33 -13.68 4.01
N ILE A 146 3.66 -13.13 2.87
CA ILE A 146 2.69 -12.82 1.87
C ILE A 146 2.54 -14.09 1.05
N THR A 147 1.49 -14.88 1.33
CA THR A 147 1.01 -15.82 0.33
C THR A 147 0.76 -15.02 -0.95
N GLN A 148 0.96 -15.63 -2.12
CA GLN A 148 0.75 -14.93 -3.39
C GLN A 148 -0.62 -14.21 -3.42
N GLU A 149 -1.65 -14.81 -2.81
CA GLU A 149 -2.98 -14.22 -2.65
C GLU A 149 -3.00 -12.94 -1.79
N ILE A 150 -2.34 -12.93 -0.62
CA ILE A 150 -2.23 -11.73 0.22
C ILE A 150 -1.45 -10.63 -0.51
N GLY A 151 -0.46 -11.02 -1.31
CA GLY A 151 0.41 -10.09 -2.04
C GLY A 151 -0.31 -9.43 -3.18
N ASP A 152 -1.05 -10.24 -3.94
CA ASP A 152 -1.90 -9.78 -5.03
C ASP A 152 -3.03 -8.87 -4.52
N ARG A 153 -3.45 -9.00 -3.25
CA ARG A 153 -4.42 -8.10 -2.61
C ARG A 153 -3.81 -6.79 -2.10
N ARG A 154 -2.57 -6.81 -1.61
CA ARG A 154 -1.93 -5.62 -1.01
C ARG A 154 -1.13 -4.79 -2.02
N TYR A 155 -0.62 -5.39 -3.10
CA TYR A 155 0.32 -4.75 -4.02
C TYR A 155 0.01 -5.03 -5.50
N LEU A 156 0.36 -4.06 -6.36
CA LEU A 156 0.28 -4.23 -7.81
C LEU A 156 1.46 -5.05 -8.35
N GLN A 157 1.18 -5.96 -9.27
CA GLN A 157 2.20 -6.79 -9.89
C GLN A 157 2.88 -6.06 -11.06
N ARG A 158 4.19 -5.81 -10.95
CA ARG A 158 4.96 -5.16 -12.03
C ARG A 158 4.78 -5.83 -13.40
N LYS A 159 4.71 -7.17 -13.45
CA LYS A 159 4.50 -7.94 -14.69
C LYS A 159 3.13 -7.73 -15.35
N LYS A 160 2.13 -7.33 -14.55
CA LYS A 160 0.76 -7.06 -15.02
C LYS A 160 0.59 -5.66 -15.58
N ASN A 161 1.59 -4.79 -15.44
CA ASN A 161 1.59 -3.44 -16.00
C ASN A 161 0.29 -2.68 -15.72
N LEU A 162 -0.12 -2.65 -14.44
CA LEU A 162 -1.31 -1.95 -13.93
C LEU A 162 -2.66 -2.51 -14.44
N SER A 163 -2.69 -3.69 -15.06
CA SER A 163 -3.96 -4.36 -15.42
C SER A 163 -4.74 -4.88 -14.21
N ASP A 164 -4.09 -4.95 -13.05
CA ASP A 164 -4.61 -5.34 -11.74
C ASP A 164 -5.01 -4.15 -10.84
N VAL A 165 -5.03 -2.93 -11.38
CA VAL A 165 -5.68 -1.80 -10.71
C VAL A 165 -7.19 -2.01 -10.71
N GLU A 166 -7.81 -1.99 -9.54
CA GLU A 166 -9.24 -2.23 -9.35
C GLU A 166 -10.10 -1.13 -9.98
N ASP A 167 -9.84 0.14 -9.64
CA ASP A 167 -10.48 1.30 -10.23
C ASP A 167 -9.47 2.20 -10.95
N LYS A 168 -9.52 2.17 -12.29
CA LYS A 168 -8.63 2.97 -13.14
C LYS A 168 -8.99 4.45 -13.15
N ASP A 169 -10.26 4.80 -12.97
CA ASP A 169 -10.70 6.19 -12.97
C ASP A 169 -10.28 6.87 -11.66
N GLU A 170 -10.42 6.18 -10.52
CA GLU A 170 -9.90 6.65 -9.23
C GLU A 170 -8.37 6.76 -9.25
N ALA A 171 -7.67 5.79 -9.86
CA ALA A 171 -6.21 5.87 -10.01
C ALA A 171 -5.78 7.10 -10.84
N VAL A 172 -6.50 7.44 -11.91
CA VAL A 172 -6.27 8.66 -12.71
C VAL A 172 -6.49 9.93 -11.87
N GLU A 173 -7.50 9.93 -10.99
CA GLU A 173 -7.78 11.04 -10.08
C GLU A 173 -6.69 11.21 -9.02
N ASN A 174 -6.28 10.12 -8.37
CA ASN A 174 -5.21 10.10 -7.37
C ASN A 174 -3.85 10.52 -7.95
N LEU A 175 -3.60 10.25 -9.24
CA LEU A 175 -2.43 10.74 -9.97
C LEU A 175 -2.53 12.22 -10.37
N GLY A 176 -3.66 12.89 -10.12
CA GLY A 176 -3.90 14.27 -10.53
C GLY A 176 -4.06 14.44 -12.04
N LEU A 177 -4.34 13.35 -12.78
CA LEU A 177 -4.44 13.35 -14.24
C LEU A 177 -5.86 13.63 -14.74
N LYS A 178 -6.87 13.61 -13.86
CA LYS A 178 -8.27 13.87 -14.21
C LYS A 178 -8.47 15.16 -15.02
N PRO A 179 -7.87 16.32 -14.67
CA PRO A 179 -7.99 17.54 -15.48
C PRO A 179 -7.42 17.38 -16.91
N THR A 180 -6.35 16.61 -17.06
CA THR A 180 -5.71 16.35 -18.35
C THR A 180 -6.60 15.44 -19.21
N VAL A 181 -7.16 14.39 -18.62
CA VAL A 181 -8.08 13.47 -19.30
C VAL A 181 -9.34 14.20 -19.76
N ASP A 182 -9.94 15.01 -18.89
CA ASP A 182 -11.15 15.77 -19.23
C ASP A 182 -10.86 16.80 -20.31
N LYS A 183 -9.71 17.48 -20.25
CA LYS A 183 -9.29 18.40 -21.31
C LYS A 183 -9.07 17.69 -22.64
N ALA A 184 -8.45 16.51 -22.63
CA ALA A 184 -8.21 15.72 -23.84
C ALA A 184 -9.52 15.20 -24.44
N LYS A 185 -10.45 14.70 -23.62
CA LYS A 185 -11.78 14.24 -24.05
C LYS A 185 -12.61 15.34 -24.72
N ASN A 186 -12.41 16.60 -24.33
CA ASN A 186 -13.14 17.76 -24.87
C ASN A 186 -12.33 18.58 -25.89
N ALA A 187 -11.17 18.08 -26.34
CA ALA A 187 -10.34 18.77 -27.33
C ALA A 187 -10.87 18.54 -28.74
N VAL A 188 -10.80 19.59 -29.58
CA VAL A 188 -11.15 19.48 -31.01
C VAL A 188 -10.14 18.59 -31.73
N GLN A 189 -10.62 17.59 -32.46
CA GLN A 189 -9.78 16.64 -33.21
C GLN A 189 -9.34 17.17 -34.59
N ARG A 190 -8.22 16.65 -35.10
CA ARG A 190 -7.63 17.09 -36.39
C ARG A 190 -8.29 16.47 -37.62
N ASP A 191 -8.88 15.30 -37.47
CA ASP A 191 -9.53 14.50 -38.52
C ASP A 191 -11.03 14.83 -38.67
N GLY A 192 -11.53 15.80 -37.91
CA GLY A 192 -12.90 16.29 -37.96
C GLY A 192 -13.58 16.19 -36.60
N ASP A 193 -14.47 17.13 -36.30
CA ASP A 193 -15.16 17.18 -35.01
C ASP A 193 -16.52 17.91 -35.11
N THR A 194 -17.38 17.72 -34.12
CA THR A 194 -18.64 18.46 -33.96
C THR A 194 -18.57 19.34 -32.73
N MET A 195 -18.57 20.66 -32.93
CA MET A 195 -18.61 21.63 -31.83
C MET A 195 -20.06 21.85 -31.37
N THR A 196 -20.31 21.74 -30.06
CA THR A 196 -21.62 22.02 -29.45
C THR A 196 -21.79 23.47 -28.98
N GLY A 197 -20.72 24.28 -29.04
CA GLY A 197 -20.70 25.70 -28.69
C GLY A 197 -20.18 26.60 -29.81
N GLU A 198 -20.21 27.92 -29.59
CA GLU A 198 -19.74 28.91 -30.56
C GLU A 198 -18.22 28.84 -30.77
N LEU A 199 -17.78 28.88 -32.03
CA LEU A 199 -16.38 29.09 -32.39
C LEU A 199 -16.07 30.60 -32.49
N LYS A 200 -15.20 31.10 -31.62
CA LYS A 200 -14.78 32.51 -31.59
C LYS A 200 -13.33 32.66 -32.03
N ILE A 201 -13.11 33.29 -33.19
CA ILE A 201 -11.77 33.49 -33.76
C ILE A 201 -11.45 34.98 -33.76
N ARG A 202 -10.29 35.36 -33.21
CA ARG A 202 -9.87 36.76 -33.07
C ARG A 202 -8.94 37.24 -34.19
N GLY A 203 -8.49 36.33 -35.05
CA GLY A 203 -7.61 36.64 -36.17
C GLY A 203 -8.28 37.51 -37.24
N VAL A 204 -7.49 38.33 -37.93
CA VAL A 204 -7.96 39.16 -39.05
C VAL A 204 -8.38 38.26 -40.22
N ASN A 205 -7.55 37.28 -40.59
CA ASN A 205 -7.93 36.17 -41.47
C ASN A 205 -8.47 35.03 -40.58
N ALA A 206 -9.77 35.04 -40.32
CA ALA A 206 -10.37 34.28 -39.23
C ALA A 206 -10.61 32.81 -39.58
N LEU A 207 -11.08 32.51 -40.79
CA LEU A 207 -11.38 31.14 -41.24
C LEU A 207 -10.98 30.96 -42.70
N ARG A 208 -10.45 29.78 -43.04
CA ARG A 208 -10.15 29.37 -44.41
C ARG A 208 -10.89 28.08 -44.71
N ILE A 209 -11.58 28.05 -45.84
CA ILE A 209 -12.12 26.83 -46.44
C ILE A 209 -11.37 26.66 -47.76
N PHE A 210 -10.70 25.53 -47.97
CA PHE A 210 -9.82 25.36 -49.13
C PHE A 210 -9.84 23.95 -49.69
N ASN A 211 -9.39 23.85 -50.93
CA ASN A 211 -8.87 22.64 -51.55
C ASN A 211 -7.49 22.94 -52.15
N GLU A 212 -6.96 22.05 -53.00
CA GLU A 212 -5.65 22.25 -53.65
C GLU A 212 -5.61 23.52 -54.51
N ALA A 213 -6.65 23.77 -55.32
CA ALA A 213 -6.67 24.85 -56.29
C ALA A 213 -7.08 26.22 -55.70
N PHE A 214 -8.02 26.25 -54.76
CA PHE A 214 -8.59 27.51 -54.28
C PHE A 214 -8.90 27.48 -52.78
N GLY A 215 -8.82 28.65 -52.16
CA GLY A 215 -9.26 28.91 -50.79
C GLY A 215 -10.19 30.11 -50.73
N LEU A 216 -11.11 30.08 -49.77
CA LEU A 216 -11.94 31.21 -49.37
C LEU A 216 -11.58 31.62 -47.94
N ILE A 217 -11.16 32.87 -47.78
CA ILE A 217 -10.77 33.43 -46.48
C ILE A 217 -11.85 34.39 -45.98
N PHE A 218 -12.32 34.13 -44.77
CA PHE A 218 -13.23 35.00 -44.02
C PHE A 218 -12.37 36.03 -43.28
N ARG A 219 -12.38 37.29 -43.75
CA ARG A 219 -11.52 38.35 -43.23
C ARG A 219 -12.30 39.44 -42.52
N ARG A 220 -11.95 39.75 -41.27
CA ARG A 220 -12.52 40.87 -40.51
C ARG A 220 -11.66 42.13 -40.68
N SER A 221 -12.27 43.23 -41.07
CA SER A 221 -11.71 44.59 -40.98
C SER A 221 -12.40 45.37 -39.85
N GLU A 222 -12.02 46.62 -39.60
CA GLU A 222 -12.65 47.45 -38.56
C GLU A 222 -14.15 47.64 -38.83
N ASP A 223 -14.51 47.84 -40.11
CA ASP A 223 -15.87 48.24 -40.50
C ASP A 223 -16.66 47.12 -41.20
N TYR A 224 -15.99 46.08 -41.71
CA TYR A 224 -16.63 45.06 -42.57
C TYR A 224 -16.08 43.65 -42.38
N LEU A 225 -16.93 42.65 -42.68
CA LEU A 225 -16.54 41.26 -42.92
C LEU A 225 -16.44 41.01 -44.43
N HIS A 226 -15.31 40.46 -44.88
CA HIS A 226 -15.03 40.17 -46.29
C HIS A 226 -14.91 38.67 -46.53
N PHE A 227 -15.33 38.20 -47.71
CA PHE A 227 -15.03 36.86 -48.21
C PHE A 227 -14.06 36.98 -49.39
N ILE A 228 -12.79 36.61 -49.20
CA ILE A 228 -11.72 36.86 -50.16
C ILE A 228 -11.16 35.54 -50.70
N PRO A 229 -11.19 35.28 -52.01
CA PRO A 229 -10.56 34.10 -52.59
C PRO A 229 -9.03 34.22 -52.58
N THR A 230 -8.33 33.10 -52.55
CA THR A 230 -6.88 33.02 -52.83
C THR A 230 -6.62 33.12 -54.33
N GLN A 231 -5.34 33.21 -54.74
CA GLN A 231 -4.95 32.89 -56.11
C GLN A 231 -5.16 31.39 -56.41
N GLU A 232 -5.25 31.04 -57.69
CA GLU A 232 -5.27 29.64 -58.17
C GLU A 232 -4.00 28.90 -57.73
N ASP A 233 -4.12 27.61 -57.40
CA ASP A 233 -3.08 26.71 -56.87
C ASP A 233 -2.48 27.12 -55.52
N HIS A 234 -3.11 28.07 -54.83
CA HIS A 234 -2.67 28.59 -53.54
C HIS A 234 -3.73 28.42 -52.45
N GLY A 235 -4.56 27.37 -52.52
CA GLY A 235 -5.71 27.21 -51.62
C GLY A 235 -5.35 27.10 -50.14
N GLU A 236 -4.42 26.23 -49.75
CA GLU A 236 -4.08 25.97 -48.34
C GLU A 236 -3.24 27.08 -47.70
N ASN A 237 -2.21 27.55 -48.41
CA ASN A 237 -1.19 28.44 -47.87
C ASN A 237 -1.12 29.82 -48.54
N GLY A 238 -1.97 30.10 -49.54
CA GLY A 238 -1.99 31.37 -50.26
C GLY A 238 -2.44 32.56 -49.44
N ASP A 239 -1.96 33.75 -49.83
CA ASP A 239 -2.42 35.03 -49.32
C ASP A 239 -3.76 35.46 -49.95
N ILE A 240 -4.33 36.55 -49.41
CA ILE A 240 -5.56 37.14 -49.94
C ILE A 240 -5.38 37.59 -51.39
N GLY A 241 -6.28 37.15 -52.28
CA GLY A 241 -6.27 37.55 -53.69
C GLY A 241 -6.63 39.03 -53.90
N PRO A 242 -6.51 39.54 -55.14
CA PRO A 242 -6.82 40.93 -55.47
C PRO A 242 -8.32 41.23 -55.51
N LEU A 243 -9.17 40.19 -55.57
CA LEU A 243 -10.62 40.34 -55.67
C LEU A 243 -11.22 40.73 -54.31
N ARG A 244 -12.22 41.63 -54.36
CA ARG A 244 -13.02 42.06 -53.21
C ARG A 244 -14.50 41.93 -53.61
N PRO A 245 -15.09 40.73 -53.51
CA PRO A 245 -16.53 40.55 -53.73
C PRO A 245 -17.29 41.41 -52.71
N ILE A 246 -18.29 42.15 -53.19
CA ILE A 246 -19.15 43.05 -52.39
C ILE A 246 -20.13 42.22 -51.56
#